data_AF-A0A354ZGQ9-F1
#
_entry.id   AF-A0A354ZGQ9-F1
#
_cell.length_a   1.000
_cell.length_b   1.000
_cell.length_c   1.000
_cell.angle_alpha   90.00
_cell.angle_beta   90.00
_cell.angle_gamma   90.00
#
_symmetry.space_group_name_H-M   'P 1'
#
loop_
_entity.id
_entity.type
_entity.pdbx_description
1 polymer ?
#
loop_
_entity_poly.entity_id
_entity_poly.type
_entity_poly.pdbx_seq_one_letter_code
_entity_poly.pdbx_strand_id
1 'polypeptide(L)'
;YHLHMFEAQRADSKPKRIVMDDDPETLEYLDPESCDILQERFTALKDILPDHDDVVYEYDFGDSWNHSITLEKIARSNALKATYLDGRGKRPPEDVGGPWGYMEFVRIMADRRDPEHESMKVWAERQSERDHSPEQINHRLRKSMTTGEYSPSSQ
;
A
#
# COMPACT_ATOMS: atom_id res chain seq x y z
N TYR A 1 -7.55 -3.61 10.58
CA TYR A 1 -7.69 -4.29 9.28
C TYR A 1 -8.32 -3.27 8.37
N HIS A 2 -7.64 -2.93 7.29
CA HIS A 2 -8.03 -1.86 6.37
C HIS A 2 -8.16 -2.47 4.98
N LEU A 3 -9.20 -2.06 4.24
CA LEU A 3 -9.42 -2.53 2.88
C LEU A 3 -8.35 -1.97 1.94
N HIS A 4 -8.03 -2.73 0.89
CA HIS A 4 -7.11 -2.28 -0.16
C HIS A 4 -7.51 -2.82 -1.53
N MET A 5 -6.98 -2.18 -2.57
CA MET A 5 -7.21 -2.58 -3.96
C MET A 5 -6.06 -2.13 -4.85
N PHE A 6 -5.85 -2.82 -5.96
CA PHE A 6 -5.04 -2.32 -7.06
C PHE A 6 -5.91 -1.89 -8.23
N GLU A 7 -5.62 -0.74 -8.81
CA GLU A 7 -6.17 -0.31 -10.09
C GLU A 7 -5.05 -0.32 -11.13
N ALA A 8 -5.28 -0.98 -12.26
CA ALA A 8 -4.37 -1.01 -13.38
C ALA A 8 -5.05 -0.41 -14.63
N GLN A 9 -4.43 0.63 -15.19
CA GLN A 9 -4.92 1.35 -16.35
C GLN A 9 -4.03 1.11 -17.57
N ARG A 10 -4.66 1.11 -18.73
CA ARG A 10 -4.00 1.04 -20.05
C ARG A 10 -4.85 1.86 -21.03
N ALA A 11 -4.20 2.68 -21.84
CA ALA A 11 -4.86 3.71 -22.66
C ALA A 11 -6.03 3.22 -23.54
N ASP A 12 -6.01 1.95 -23.98
CA ASP A 12 -6.97 1.39 -24.93
C ASP A 12 -7.81 0.23 -24.37
N SER A 13 -7.88 0.07 -23.04
CA SER A 13 -8.70 -0.97 -22.42
C SER A 13 -9.46 -0.47 -21.20
N LYS A 14 -10.51 -1.22 -20.82
CA LYS A 14 -11.15 -1.01 -19.52
C LYS A 14 -10.12 -1.13 -18.40
N PRO A 15 -10.21 -0.29 -17.35
CA PRO A 15 -9.36 -0.43 -16.18
C PRO A 15 -9.64 -1.76 -15.50
N LYS A 16 -8.60 -2.34 -14.89
CA LYS A 16 -8.71 -3.55 -14.08
C LYS A 16 -8.63 -3.18 -12.62
N ARG A 17 -9.60 -3.64 -11.83
CA ARG A 17 -9.61 -3.48 -10.37
C ARG A 17 -9.40 -4.84 -9.73
N ILE A 18 -8.30 -4.97 -9.00
CA ILE A 18 -7.86 -6.21 -8.36
C ILE A 18 -8.14 -6.06 -6.87
N VAL A 19 -9.14 -6.79 -6.40
CA VAL A 19 -9.75 -6.63 -5.07
C VAL A 19 -9.43 -7.80 -4.14
N MET A 20 -9.57 -7.54 -2.84
CA MET A 20 -9.60 -8.55 -1.79
C MET A 20 -10.79 -9.49 -2.00
N ASP A 21 -10.59 -10.79 -1.84
CA ASP A 21 -11.63 -11.80 -2.10
C ASP A 21 -12.47 -12.15 -0.86
N ASP A 22 -12.06 -11.68 0.31
CA ASP A 22 -12.62 -12.04 1.61
C ASP A 22 -13.54 -10.98 2.23
N ASP A 23 -13.64 -9.78 1.64
CA ASP A 23 -14.49 -8.70 2.14
C ASP A 23 -15.51 -8.20 1.09
N PRO A 24 -16.83 -8.39 1.31
CA PRO A 24 -17.87 -7.96 0.38
C PRO A 24 -17.99 -6.43 0.24
N GLU A 25 -17.52 -5.64 1.21
CA GLU A 25 -17.53 -4.17 1.13
C GLU A 25 -16.65 -3.67 -0.01
N THR A 26 -15.60 -4.41 -0.37
CA THR A 26 -14.72 -4.08 -1.51
C THR A 26 -15.47 -4.06 -2.84
N LEU A 27 -16.56 -4.82 -2.97
CA LEU A 27 -17.36 -4.91 -4.19
C LEU A 27 -18.50 -3.89 -4.23
N GLU A 28 -18.95 -3.37 -3.09
CA GLU A 28 -20.12 -2.49 -2.99
C GLU A 28 -19.93 -1.17 -3.76
N TYR A 29 -18.69 -0.68 -3.83
CA TYR A 29 -18.33 0.56 -4.51
C TYR A 29 -17.95 0.39 -5.98
N LEU A 30 -17.97 -0.82 -6.52
CA LEU A 30 -17.53 -1.11 -7.88
C LEU A 30 -18.70 -1.21 -8.84
N ASP A 31 -18.56 -0.50 -9.98
CA ASP A 31 -19.44 -0.67 -11.12
C ASP A 31 -18.83 -1.69 -12.10
N PRO A 32 -19.40 -2.90 -12.23
CA PRO A 32 -18.90 -3.94 -13.14
C PRO A 32 -19.00 -3.55 -14.62
N GLU A 33 -19.81 -2.55 -14.99
CA GLU A 33 -19.86 -2.07 -16.36
C GLU A 33 -18.64 -1.18 -16.69
N SER A 34 -18.10 -0.49 -15.67
CA SER A 34 -17.00 0.46 -15.81
C SER A 34 -15.59 -0.17 -15.83
N CYS A 35 -15.41 -1.35 -15.23
CA CYS A 35 -14.09 -1.96 -15.04
C CYS A 35 -14.15 -3.51 -15.06
N ASP A 36 -13.00 -4.14 -15.31
CA ASP A 36 -12.84 -5.58 -15.08
C ASP A 36 -12.45 -5.82 -13.63
N ILE A 37 -13.24 -6.61 -12.90
CA ILE A 37 -12.97 -6.96 -11.49
C ILE A 37 -12.22 -8.30 -11.43
N LEU A 38 -11.07 -8.30 -10.78
CA LEU A 38 -10.21 -9.47 -10.58
C LEU A 38 -9.97 -9.69 -9.08
N GLN A 39 -9.72 -10.94 -8.69
CA GLN A 39 -9.37 -11.28 -7.31
C GLN A 39 -7.86 -11.37 -7.14
N GLU A 40 -7.32 -10.75 -6.08
CA GLU A 40 -5.87 -10.64 -5.86
C GLU A 40 -5.16 -12.01 -5.81
N ARG A 41 -5.76 -13.00 -5.14
CA ARG A 41 -5.19 -14.34 -4.96
C ARG A 41 -5.01 -15.12 -6.27
N PHE A 42 -5.73 -14.74 -7.32
CA PHE A 42 -5.70 -15.42 -8.62
C PHE A 42 -5.04 -14.57 -9.71
N THR A 43 -4.61 -13.35 -9.38
CA THR A 43 -4.03 -12.41 -10.33
C THR A 43 -2.53 -12.34 -10.15
N ALA A 44 -1.76 -12.82 -11.13
CA ALA A 44 -0.31 -12.78 -11.05
C ALA A 44 0.23 -11.43 -11.53
N LEU A 45 1.30 -10.94 -10.90
CA LEU A 45 1.97 -9.68 -11.28
C LEU A 45 2.38 -9.62 -12.76
N LYS A 46 2.78 -10.76 -13.33
CA LYS A 46 3.20 -10.88 -14.74
C LYS A 46 2.06 -10.62 -15.74
N ASP A 47 0.81 -10.77 -15.32
CA ASP A 47 -0.38 -10.60 -16.17
C ASP A 47 -0.90 -9.15 -16.11
N ILE A 48 -0.33 -8.33 -15.22
CA ILE A 48 -0.72 -6.94 -15.00
C ILE A 48 0.43 -5.99 -15.36
N LEU A 49 1.54 -6.04 -14.63
CA LEU A 49 2.58 -5.01 -14.69
C LEU A 49 3.21 -4.78 -16.08
N PRO A 50 3.41 -5.80 -16.95
CA PRO A 50 4.01 -5.56 -18.28
C PRO A 50 3.10 -4.84 -19.27
N ASP A 51 1.78 -4.92 -19.07
CA ASP A 51 0.79 -4.50 -20.06
C ASP A 51 -0.01 -3.25 -19.66
N HIS A 52 0.28 -2.67 -18.49
CA HIS A 52 -0.44 -1.52 -17.94
C HIS A 52 0.54 -0.37 -17.68
N ASP A 53 0.10 0.84 -18.04
CA ASP A 53 0.93 2.05 -18.02
C ASP A 53 0.95 2.68 -16.63
N ASP A 54 -0.15 2.56 -15.90
CA ASP A 54 -0.32 3.10 -14.54
C ASP A 54 -0.96 2.04 -13.65
N VAL A 55 -0.29 1.72 -12.55
CA VAL A 55 -0.79 0.79 -11.55
C VAL A 55 -0.74 1.48 -10.20
N VAL A 56 -1.90 1.61 -9.57
CA VAL A 56 -2.05 2.26 -8.27
C VAL A 56 -2.51 1.25 -7.26
N TYR A 57 -1.89 1.25 -6.08
CA TYR A 57 -2.32 0.52 -4.91
C TYR A 57 -2.95 1.49 -3.91
N GLU A 58 -4.26 1.38 -3.71
CA GLU A 58 -4.99 2.12 -2.69
C GLU A 58 -5.04 1.28 -1.41
N TYR A 59 -4.55 1.86 -0.32
CA TYR A 59 -4.58 1.27 1.01
C TYR A 59 -5.45 2.13 1.93
N ASP A 60 -6.29 1.46 2.72
CA ASP A 60 -7.24 2.07 3.62
C ASP A 60 -8.25 2.97 2.89
N PHE A 61 -9.41 2.42 2.54
CA PHE A 61 -10.45 3.18 1.84
C PHE A 61 -11.01 4.37 2.64
N GLY A 62 -10.78 4.44 3.96
CA GLY A 62 -11.11 5.60 4.77
C GLY A 62 -10.14 6.76 4.54
N ASP A 63 -8.85 6.46 4.55
CA ASP A 63 -7.77 7.45 4.39
C ASP A 63 -7.34 7.69 2.93
N SER A 64 -7.64 6.75 2.03
CA SER A 64 -7.32 6.74 0.59
C SER A 64 -5.83 6.96 0.30
N TRP A 65 -4.97 6.11 0.86
CA TRP A 65 -3.52 6.15 0.59
C TRP A 65 -3.21 5.52 -0.76
N ASN A 66 -2.89 6.36 -1.74
CA ASN A 66 -2.59 5.94 -3.11
C ASN A 66 -1.06 5.78 -3.33
N HIS A 67 -0.63 4.59 -3.73
CA HIS A 67 0.76 4.26 -4.05
C HIS A 67 0.89 3.91 -5.53
N SER A 68 1.65 4.72 -6.29
CA SER A 68 1.97 4.37 -7.68
C SER A 68 3.04 3.27 -7.73
N ILE A 69 2.79 2.26 -8.57
CA ILE A 69 3.67 1.12 -8.81
C ILE A 69 4.16 1.20 -10.26
N THR A 70 5.47 1.28 -10.43
CA THR A 70 6.09 1.35 -11.76
C THR A 70 6.96 0.13 -12.02
N LEU A 71 6.74 -0.54 -13.15
CA LEU A 71 7.60 -1.62 -13.62
C LEU A 71 8.85 -1.02 -14.29
N GLU A 72 9.98 -1.06 -13.59
CA GLU A 72 11.24 -0.51 -14.14
C GLU A 72 11.93 -1.47 -15.11
N LYS A 73 11.95 -2.77 -14.78
CA LYS A 73 12.67 -3.78 -15.56
C LYS A 73 12.16 -5.18 -15.31
N ILE A 74 12.10 -5.97 -16.38
CA ILE A 74 11.88 -7.42 -16.32
C ILE A 74 13.23 -8.14 -16.48
N ALA A 75 13.54 -9.05 -15.57
CA ALA A 75 14.71 -9.92 -15.64
C ALA A 75 14.35 -11.35 -15.25
N ARG A 76 15.02 -12.33 -15.85
CA ARG A 76 14.83 -13.75 -15.48
C ARG A 76 15.48 -14.02 -14.12
N SER A 77 14.75 -14.72 -13.26
CA SER A 77 15.21 -15.19 -11.95
C SER A 77 14.81 -16.65 -11.78
N ASN A 78 15.71 -17.44 -11.18
CA ASN A 78 15.42 -18.83 -10.80
C ASN A 78 14.92 -18.95 -9.34
N ALA A 79 14.72 -17.82 -8.67
CA ALA A 79 14.25 -17.76 -7.29
C ALA A 79 13.04 -16.83 -7.18
N LEU A 80 12.01 -17.31 -6.48
CA LEU A 80 10.87 -16.50 -6.06
C LEU A 80 11.26 -15.76 -4.77
N LYS A 81 11.66 -14.48 -4.91
CA LYS A 81 12.10 -13.65 -3.79
C LYS A 81 11.69 -12.20 -3.98
N ALA A 82 11.38 -11.54 -2.87
CA ALA A 82 11.32 -10.09 -2.77
C ALA A 82 12.60 -9.58 -2.09
N THR A 83 13.10 -8.42 -2.50
CA THR A 83 14.29 -7.81 -1.89
C THR A 83 14.11 -6.30 -1.88
N TYR A 84 14.21 -5.72 -0.69
CA TYR A 84 14.30 -4.29 -0.50
C TYR A 84 15.68 -3.82 -0.92
N LEU A 85 15.73 -2.90 -1.91
CA LEU A 85 16.95 -2.35 -2.46
C LEU A 85 17.29 -0.99 -1.85
N ASP A 86 16.29 -0.11 -1.80
CA ASP A 86 16.41 1.25 -1.27
C ASP A 86 15.01 1.82 -0.98
N GLY A 87 14.96 2.94 -0.27
CA GLY A 87 13.76 3.71 -0.01
C GLY A 87 14.09 5.03 0.70
N ARG A 88 13.28 6.05 0.43
CA ARG A 88 13.49 7.40 0.95
C ARG A 88 12.24 7.89 1.67
N GLY A 89 12.47 8.57 2.80
CA GLY A 89 11.39 9.12 3.62
C GLY A 89 10.89 8.12 4.65
N LYS A 90 9.97 8.60 5.49
CA LYS A 90 9.25 7.76 6.46
C LYS A 90 7.81 7.63 5.98
N ARG A 91 7.19 6.48 6.26
CA ARG A 91 5.75 6.31 6.04
C ARG A 91 4.96 7.29 6.93
N PRO A 92 3.81 7.80 6.48
CA PRO A 92 2.88 8.53 7.35
C PRO A 92 2.50 7.70 8.60
N PRO A 93 2.18 8.35 9.73
CA PRO A 93 1.53 7.68 10.86
C PRO A 93 0.23 7.00 10.40
N GLU A 94 -0.08 5.84 10.98
CA GLU A 94 -1.37 5.17 10.75
C GLU A 94 -2.53 6.04 11.28
N ASP A 95 -3.68 5.98 10.62
CA ASP A 95 -4.90 6.71 10.94
C ASP A 95 -4.73 8.25 11.06
N VAL A 96 -3.78 8.81 10.31
CA VAL A 96 -3.55 10.27 10.30
C VAL A 96 -4.62 11.04 9.53
N GLY A 97 -5.54 10.37 8.84
CA GLY A 97 -6.61 11.00 8.08
C GLY A 97 -6.21 11.29 6.63
N GLY A 98 -5.48 10.35 6.02
CA GLY A 98 -5.09 10.41 4.63
C GLY A 98 -4.09 11.53 4.30
N PRO A 99 -3.93 11.87 3.01
CA PRO A 99 -2.99 12.90 2.55
C PRO A 99 -3.23 14.26 3.21
N TRP A 100 -4.49 14.66 3.40
CA TRP A 100 -4.85 15.94 4.01
C TRP A 100 -4.50 15.99 5.49
N GLY A 101 -4.85 14.93 6.24
CA GLY A 101 -4.47 14.81 7.65
C GLY A 101 -2.96 14.77 7.84
N TYR A 102 -2.24 14.11 6.93
CA TYR A 102 -0.77 14.13 6.95
C TYR A 102 -0.17 15.51 6.68
N MET A 103 -0.74 16.30 5.76
CA MET A 103 -0.30 17.68 5.54
C MET A 103 -0.46 18.53 6.80
N GLU A 104 -1.58 18.38 7.51
CA GLU A 104 -1.84 19.07 8.77
C GLU A 104 -0.90 18.62 9.88
N PHE A 105 -0.67 17.30 9.98
CA PHE A 105 0.35 16.73 10.86
C PHE A 105 1.73 17.35 10.60
N VAL A 106 2.18 17.42 9.34
CA VAL A 106 3.47 18.03 8.98
C VAL A 106 3.51 19.51 9.38
N ARG A 107 2.40 20.26 9.18
CA ARG A 107 2.28 21.67 9.56
C ARG A 107 2.47 21.85 11.07
N ILE A 108 1.74 21.08 11.88
CA ILE A 108 1.78 21.13 13.34
C ILE A 108 3.16 20.71 13.86
N MET A 109 3.73 19.63 13.31
CA MET A 109 5.05 19.13 13.72
C MET A 109 6.21 20.06 13.32
N ALA A 110 6.01 20.95 12.34
CA ALA A 110 7.00 21.94 11.94
C ALA A 110 7.07 23.15 12.90
N ASP A 111 6.00 23.48 13.62
CA ASP A 111 5.96 24.61 14.55
C ASP A 111 5.82 24.16 16.01
N ARG A 112 6.93 24.23 16.77
CA ARG A 112 6.96 23.89 18.21
C ARG A 112 6.12 24.82 19.08
N ARG A 113 5.63 25.94 18.54
CA ARG A 113 4.76 26.89 19.24
C ARG A 113 3.29 26.66 18.93
N ASP A 114 2.97 25.77 17.99
CA ASP A 114 1.59 25.39 17.72
C ASP A 114 1.00 24.76 18.99
N PRO A 115 -0.20 25.19 19.45
CA PRO A 115 -0.81 24.66 20.66
C PRO A 115 -1.05 23.15 20.61
N GLU A 116 -1.15 22.56 19.41
CA GLU A 116 -1.38 21.13 19.21
C GLU A 116 -0.09 20.32 19.08
N HIS A 117 1.09 20.96 19.05
CA HIS A 117 2.38 20.31 18.78
C HIS A 117 2.67 19.13 19.71
N GLU A 118 2.56 19.33 21.02
CA GLU A 118 2.89 18.28 22.00
C GLU A 118 1.86 17.14 21.97
N SER A 119 0.57 17.44 21.83
CA SER A 119 -0.46 16.40 21.69
C SER A 119 -0.27 15.59 20.41
N MET A 120 0.03 16.26 19.30
CA MET A 120 0.24 15.61 18.00
C MET A 120 1.48 14.71 18.04
N LYS A 121 2.56 15.17 18.68
CA LYS A 121 3.77 14.37 18.85
C LYS A 121 3.50 13.10 19.67
N VAL A 122 2.83 13.21 20.81
CA VAL A 122 2.50 12.05 21.66
C VAL A 122 1.59 11.06 20.93
N TRP A 123 0.63 11.57 20.15
CA TRP A 123 -0.22 10.72 19.31
C TRP A 123 0.62 10.00 18.24
N ALA A 124 1.46 10.72 17.50
CA ALA A 124 2.26 10.16 16.43
C ALA A 124 3.29 9.12 16.91
N GLU A 125 3.85 9.28 18.12
CA GLU A 125 4.74 8.29 18.73
C GLU A 125 4.02 6.94 19.01
N ARG A 126 2.69 6.95 19.18
CA ARG A 126 1.89 5.73 19.36
C ARG A 126 1.54 5.04 18.04
N GLN A 127 1.44 5.81 16.96
CA GLN A 127 1.10 5.32 15.61
C GLN A 127 2.31 4.97 14.74
N SER A 128 3.49 5.45 15.13
CA SER A 128 4.71 5.19 14.37
C SER A 128 5.13 3.73 14.52
N GLU A 129 5.32 3.04 13.40
CA GLU A 129 6.04 1.77 13.42
C GLU A 129 7.50 1.97 13.83
N ARG A 130 8.11 0.86 14.26
CA ARG A 130 9.55 0.82 14.53
C ARG A 130 10.33 1.07 13.25
N ASP A 131 11.31 1.96 13.31
CA ASP A 131 12.28 2.11 12.22
C ASP A 131 12.99 0.76 12.02
N HIS A 132 12.97 0.25 10.79
CA HIS A 132 13.60 -1.01 10.42
C HIS A 132 14.85 -0.78 9.57
N SER A 133 15.94 -1.48 9.89
CA SER A 133 17.10 -1.50 9.01
C SER A 133 16.78 -2.27 7.70
N PRO A 134 17.48 -2.00 6.59
CA PRO A 134 17.32 -2.74 5.35
C PRO A 134 17.45 -4.27 5.51
N GLU A 135 18.30 -4.73 6.43
CA GLU A 135 18.45 -6.15 6.76
C GLU A 135 17.21 -6.72 7.45
N GLN A 136 16.61 -5.95 8.36
CA GLN A 136 15.37 -6.33 9.05
C GLN A 136 14.19 -6.40 8.07
N ILE A 137 14.08 -5.44 7.14
CA ILE A 137 13.08 -5.45 6.07
C ILE A 137 13.25 -6.71 5.21
N ASN A 138 14.46 -6.96 4.71
CA ASN A 138 14.75 -8.12 3.88
C ASN A 138 14.54 -9.46 4.62
N HIS A 139 14.80 -9.52 5.91
CA HIS A 139 14.51 -10.69 6.74
C HIS A 139 13.00 -10.97 6.81
N ARG A 140 12.18 -9.92 7.01
CA ARG A 140 10.71 -10.03 7.00
C ARG A 140 10.19 -10.48 5.63
N LEU A 141 10.68 -9.87 4.54
CA LEU A 141 10.30 -10.24 3.17
C LEU A 141 10.61 -11.70 2.85
N ARG A 142 11.73 -12.25 3.31
CA ARG A 142 12.04 -13.67 3.10
C ARG A 142 11.07 -14.59 3.81
N LYS A 143 10.64 -14.22 5.03
CA LYS A 143 9.66 -15.01 5.78
C LYS A 143 8.32 -15.03 5.06
N SER A 144 7.80 -13.88 4.62
CA SER A 144 6.51 -13.80 3.93
C SER A 144 6.48 -14.59 2.61
N MET A 145 7.62 -14.76 1.94
CA MET A 145 7.72 -15.60 0.73
C MET A 145 7.82 -17.10 1.01
N THR A 146 8.13 -17.52 2.25
CA THR A 146 8.34 -18.93 2.63
C THR A 146 7.12 -19.52 3.33
N THR A 147 6.45 -18.74 4.16
CA THR A 147 5.12 -19.06 4.68
C THR A 147 4.10 -18.61 3.65
N GLY A 148 3.56 -19.52 2.84
CA GLY A 148 2.43 -19.25 1.94
C GLY A 148 1.11 -18.88 2.66
N GLU A 149 1.19 -18.44 3.91
CA GLU A 149 0.07 -17.97 4.72
C GLU A 149 0.23 -16.45 4.87
N TYR A 150 -0.48 -15.71 4.04
CA TYR A 150 -0.93 -14.37 4.41
C TYR A 150 -1.72 -14.51 5.71
N SER A 151 -1.19 -14.00 6.81
CA SER A 151 -1.85 -13.97 8.12
C SER A 151 -2.13 -12.51 8.45
N PRO A 152 -3.35 -11.99 8.18
CA PRO A 152 -3.73 -10.65 8.59
C PRO A 152 -4.07 -10.72 10.09
N SER A 153 -3.06 -10.70 10.96
CA SER A 153 -3.29 -10.53 12.41
C SER A 153 -2.02 -10.20 13.17
N SER A 154 -1.95 -8.97 13.64
CA SER A 154 -1.32 -8.48 14.89
C SER A 154 -1.58 -6.96 14.89
N GLN A 155 -2.56 -6.41 15.62
CA GLN A 155 -2.85 -6.56 17.04
C GLN A 155 -4.36 -6.58 17.33
#